data_AF-A0A935ADM9-F1
#
_entry.id   AF-A0A935ADM9-F1
#
_cell.length_a   1.000
_cell.length_b   1.000
_cell.length_c   1.000
_cell.angle_alpha   90.00
_cell.angle_beta   90.00
_cell.angle_gamma   90.00
#
_symmetry.space_group_name_H-M   'P 1'
#
loop_
_entity.id
_entity.type
_entity.pdbx_description
1 polymer ?
#
loop_
_entity_poly.entity_id
_entity_poly.type
_entity_poly.pdbx_seq_one_letter_code
_entity_poly.pdbx_strand_id
1 'polypeptide(L)'
;MTQYSMTPINSGTRMRKDHSTFAAVITSYARGQVVVGDETWEAPADGSEVKKGDIWLHVTSVDGVNVTEQGWMAYIHKGTPICDNFKEIEDPEPPPTPVFPESFTLTDPSGAKAEYKFVRVIEE
;
A
#
# COMPACT_ATOMS: atom_id res chain seq x y z
N MET A 1 2.46 -5.04 2.15
CA MET A 1 3.01 -4.31 0.98
C MET A 1 2.51 -2.90 1.10
N THR A 2 3.37 -1.90 0.90
CA THR A 2 2.95 -0.49 0.94
C THR A 2 1.84 -0.25 -0.08
N GLN A 3 0.73 0.35 0.36
CA GLN A 3 -0.36 0.74 -0.51
C GLN A 3 -0.48 2.26 -0.52
N TYR A 4 -1.04 2.80 -1.59
CA TYR A 4 -1.30 4.23 -1.73
C TYR A 4 -2.75 4.45 -2.12
N SER A 5 -3.33 5.57 -1.72
CA SER A 5 -4.68 5.95 -2.17
C SER A 5 -4.71 7.36 -2.71
N MET A 6 -5.61 7.62 -3.67
CA MET A 6 -5.92 8.94 -4.19
C MET A 6 -7.38 9.03 -4.64
N THR A 7 -7.87 10.24 -4.88
CA THR A 7 -9.28 10.50 -5.23
C THR A 7 -9.38 11.40 -6.46
N PRO A 8 -10.05 11.01 -7.56
CA PRO A 8 -10.24 11.89 -8.72
C PRO A 8 -10.98 13.19 -8.38
N ILE A 9 -10.42 14.32 -8.82
CA ILE A 9 -11.00 15.67 -8.63
C ILE A 9 -12.20 15.86 -9.56
N ASN A 10 -12.11 15.32 -10.78
CA ASN A 10 -13.13 15.41 -11.82
C ASN A 10 -13.56 14.02 -12.28
N SER A 11 -14.77 13.93 -12.84
CA SER A 11 -15.22 12.70 -13.49
C SER A 11 -14.52 12.49 -14.83
N GLY A 12 -14.25 11.24 -15.18
CA GLY A 12 -13.58 10.89 -16.42
C GLY A 12 -12.06 10.79 -16.28
N THR A 13 -11.52 10.72 -15.07
CA THR A 13 -10.10 10.42 -14.84
C THR A 13 -9.80 9.01 -15.33
N ARG A 14 -8.78 8.87 -16.19
CA ARG A 14 -8.54 7.66 -16.97
C ARG A 14 -7.45 6.79 -16.36
N MET A 15 -7.75 5.50 -16.25
CA MET A 15 -6.75 4.46 -16.02
C MET A 15 -6.28 3.91 -17.37
N ARG A 16 -4.98 3.68 -17.50
CA ARG A 16 -4.32 3.34 -18.75
C ARG A 16 -3.45 2.11 -18.59
N LYS A 17 -3.09 1.46 -19.71
CA LYS A 17 -2.21 0.29 -19.70
C LYS A 17 -0.78 0.59 -19.25
N ASP A 18 -0.37 1.84 -19.30
CA ASP A 18 0.98 2.27 -18.95
C ASP A 18 0.97 3.70 -18.39
N HIS A 19 2.04 4.10 -17.69
CA HIS A 19 2.21 5.41 -17.04
C HIS A 19 2.53 6.54 -18.05
N SER A 20 1.76 6.57 -19.14
CA SER A 20 1.92 7.50 -20.26
C SER A 20 0.57 8.04 -20.73
N THR A 21 0.52 9.32 -21.10
CA THR A 21 -0.72 9.93 -21.60
C THR A 21 -1.16 9.41 -22.98
N PHE A 22 -0.27 8.74 -23.71
CA PHE A 22 -0.57 8.09 -25.00
C PHE A 22 -0.96 6.62 -24.86
N ALA A 23 -0.78 6.02 -23.68
CA ALA A 23 -1.15 4.63 -23.44
C ALA A 23 -2.66 4.42 -23.58
N ALA A 24 -3.04 3.23 -24.04
CA ALA A 24 -4.45 2.86 -24.22
C ALA A 24 -5.22 3.00 -22.91
N VAL A 25 -6.42 3.56 -22.99
CA VAL A 25 -7.33 3.72 -21.84
C VAL A 25 -7.99 2.38 -21.56
N ILE A 26 -7.91 1.92 -20.31
CA ILE A 26 -8.61 0.73 -19.83
C ILE A 26 -10.04 1.13 -19.45
N THR A 27 -10.16 2.13 -18.57
CA THR A 27 -11.44 2.64 -18.08
C THR A 27 -11.30 4.06 -17.56
N SER A 28 -12.41 4.64 -17.09
CA SER A 28 -12.45 5.95 -16.45
C SER A 28 -13.25 5.91 -15.16
N TYR A 29 -12.80 6.66 -14.16
CA TYR A 29 -13.44 6.76 -12.85
C TYR A 29 -14.13 8.10 -12.66
N ALA A 30 -15.17 8.08 -11.84
CA ALA A 30 -15.92 9.26 -11.45
C ALA A 30 -15.20 10.05 -10.37
N ARG A 31 -15.59 11.33 -10.22
CA ARG A 31 -15.15 12.17 -9.12
C ARG A 31 -15.45 11.52 -7.77
N GLY A 32 -14.52 11.62 -6.83
CA GLY A 32 -14.74 11.24 -5.43
C GLY A 32 -14.55 9.76 -5.12
N GLN A 33 -14.31 8.91 -6.12
CA GLN A 33 -14.01 7.49 -5.90
C GLN A 33 -12.64 7.31 -5.25
N VAL A 34 -12.53 6.44 -4.26
CA VAL A 34 -11.26 6.14 -3.59
C VAL A 34 -10.54 5.10 -4.41
N VAL A 35 -9.44 5.49 -5.03
CA VAL A 35 -8.59 4.60 -5.82
C VAL A 35 -7.39 4.20 -4.99
N VAL A 36 -7.11 2.90 -4.92
CA VAL A 36 -6.00 2.32 -4.18
C VAL A 36 -5.07 1.61 -5.15
N GLY A 37 -3.77 1.73 -4.90
CA GLY A 37 -2.71 1.12 -5.67
C GLY A 37 -1.58 0.59 -4.80
N ASP A 38 -0.72 -0.19 -5.41
CA ASP A 38 0.42 -0.87 -4.77
C ASP A 38 1.78 -0.29 -5.17
N GLU A 39 1.83 0.45 -6.28
CA GLU A 39 3.07 1.04 -6.81
C GLU A 39 2.84 2.47 -7.31
N THR A 40 3.86 3.30 -7.17
CA THR A 40 3.88 4.66 -7.71
C THR A 40 5.06 4.83 -8.65
N TRP A 41 4.84 5.55 -9.74
CA TRP A 41 5.89 5.93 -10.69
C TRP A 41 5.93 7.45 -10.84
N GLU A 42 7.12 8.03 -10.78
CA GLU A 42 7.35 9.46 -11.01
C GLU A 42 8.16 9.67 -12.29
N ALA A 43 7.68 10.57 -13.15
CA ALA A 43 8.36 10.89 -14.40
C ALA A 43 9.72 11.58 -14.15
N PRO A 44 10.84 10.98 -14.59
CA PRO A 44 12.18 11.48 -14.28
C PRO A 44 12.58 12.72 -15.08
N ALA A 45 11.95 12.93 -16.24
CA ALA A 45 12.27 13.99 -17.19
C ALA A 45 11.00 14.44 -17.95
N ASP A 46 11.09 15.60 -18.59
CA ASP A 46 10.05 16.10 -19.48
C ASP A 46 10.04 15.31 -20.79
N GLY A 47 8.85 14.83 -21.18
CA GLY A 47 8.57 14.15 -22.43
C GLY A 47 7.33 14.72 -23.11
N SER A 48 6.98 14.16 -24.26
CA SER A 48 5.74 14.53 -24.97
C SER A 48 4.48 13.97 -24.29
N GLU A 49 4.68 12.87 -23.59
CA GLU A 49 3.70 11.98 -23.02
C GLU A 49 3.60 12.12 -21.49
N VAL A 50 4.62 12.65 -20.84
CA VAL A 50 4.70 12.90 -19.38
C VAL A 50 5.54 14.14 -19.13
N LYS A 51 5.31 14.84 -18.03
CA LYS A 51 6.16 15.96 -17.59
C LYS A 51 6.97 15.53 -16.37
N LYS A 52 8.18 16.05 -16.18
CA LYS A 52 8.97 15.76 -14.99
C LYS A 52 8.16 16.06 -13.72
N GLY A 53 8.13 15.10 -12.80
CA GLY A 53 7.34 15.18 -11.58
C GLY A 53 5.87 14.77 -11.73
N ASP A 54 5.44 14.30 -12.90
CA ASP A 54 4.15 13.60 -13.04
C ASP A 54 4.20 12.30 -12.23
N ILE A 55 3.22 12.10 -11.35
CA ILE A 55 3.10 10.91 -10.52
C ILE A 55 1.96 10.06 -11.04
N TRP A 56 2.18 8.76 -11.14
CA TRP A 56 1.23 7.75 -11.56
C TRP A 56 1.11 6.67 -10.50
N LEU A 57 -0.11 6.20 -10.27
CA LEU A 57 -0.45 5.13 -9.34
C LEU A 57 -0.84 3.89 -10.15
N HIS A 58 -0.23 2.75 -9.83
CA HIS A 58 -0.66 1.44 -10.34
C HIS A 58 -1.87 0.96 -9.54
N VAL A 59 -3.04 0.95 -10.17
CA VAL A 59 -4.35 0.78 -9.52
C VAL A 59 -4.67 -0.70 -9.34
N THR A 60 -5.02 -1.07 -8.11
CA THR A 60 -5.41 -2.44 -7.72
C THR A 60 -6.87 -2.54 -7.29
N SER A 61 -7.43 -1.49 -6.70
CA SER A 61 -8.85 -1.45 -6.31
C SER A 61 -9.44 -0.05 -6.34
N VAL A 62 -10.75 0.03 -6.48
CA VAL A 62 -11.54 1.27 -6.44
C VAL A 62 -12.76 1.06 -5.55
N ASP A 63 -12.98 1.97 -4.61
CA ASP A 63 -14.03 1.92 -3.58
C ASP A 63 -14.08 0.56 -2.84
N GLY A 64 -12.91 -0.04 -2.62
CA GLY A 64 -12.76 -1.34 -1.96
C GLY A 64 -13.02 -2.56 -2.85
N VAL A 65 -13.30 -2.37 -4.14
CA VAL A 65 -13.50 -3.44 -5.12
C VAL A 65 -12.26 -3.58 -6.00
N ASN A 66 -11.71 -4.79 -6.08
CA ASN A 66 -10.57 -5.07 -6.95
C ASN A 66 -10.92 -4.83 -8.42
N VAL A 67 -10.00 -4.17 -9.14
CA VAL A 67 -10.19 -3.93 -10.58
C VAL A 67 -9.96 -5.22 -11.37
N THR A 68 -10.71 -5.43 -12.46
CA THR A 68 -10.57 -6.63 -13.31
C THR A 68 -9.31 -6.63 -14.15
N GLU A 69 -8.86 -5.44 -14.57
CA GLU A 69 -7.61 -5.21 -15.29
C GLU A 69 -6.88 -4.08 -14.56
N GLN A 70 -5.66 -4.36 -14.10
CA GLN A 70 -4.80 -3.37 -13.44
C GLN A 70 -4.18 -2.43 -14.46
N GLY A 71 -3.82 -1.23 -14.01
CA GLY A 71 -3.17 -0.25 -14.87
C GLY A 71 -2.81 1.03 -14.12
N TRP A 72 -2.35 2.01 -14.86
CA TRP A 72 -1.79 3.24 -14.32
C TRP A 72 -2.78 4.40 -14.42
N MET A 73 -2.95 5.12 -13.31
CA MET A 73 -3.75 6.33 -13.25
C MET A 73 -2.88 7.49 -12.79
N ALA A 74 -2.96 8.63 -13.48
CA ALA A 74 -2.16 9.79 -13.11
C ALA A 74 -2.74 10.47 -11.86
N TYR A 75 -1.87 10.72 -10.88
CA TYR A 75 -2.12 11.68 -9.80
C TYR A 75 -1.87 13.11 -10.31
N ILE A 76 -0.71 13.32 -10.95
CA ILE A 76 -0.34 14.55 -11.64
C ILE A 76 -0.22 14.24 -13.14
N HIS A 77 -0.94 15.00 -13.95
CA HIS A 77 -1.01 14.82 -15.40
C HIS A 77 -0.50 16.07 -16.10
N LYS A 78 0.66 15.95 -16.77
CA LYS A 78 1.32 17.06 -17.49
C LYS A 78 1.54 18.29 -16.60
N GLY A 79 1.94 18.06 -15.35
CA GLY A 79 2.17 19.09 -14.34
C GLY A 79 0.90 19.65 -13.69
N THR A 80 -0.27 19.08 -13.96
CA THR A 80 -1.54 19.48 -13.31
C THR A 80 -2.06 18.34 -12.44
N PRO A 81 -2.30 18.55 -11.13
CA PRO A 81 -2.92 17.54 -10.28
C PRO A 81 -4.36 17.26 -10.77
N ILE A 82 -4.70 15.99 -10.94
CA ILE A 82 -6.04 15.54 -11.35
C ILE A 82 -6.73 14.65 -10.31
N CYS A 83 -5.98 14.25 -9.29
CA CYS A 83 -6.47 13.58 -8.10
C CYS A 83 -6.01 14.35 -6.85
N ASP A 84 -6.74 14.17 -5.76
CA ASP A 84 -6.46 14.73 -4.42
C ASP A 84 -6.22 13.60 -3.40
N ASN A 85 -5.90 13.98 -2.16
CA ASN A 85 -5.77 13.10 -1.00
C ASN A 85 -4.78 11.93 -1.19
N PHE A 86 -3.70 12.19 -1.93
CA PHE A 86 -2.65 11.19 -2.09
C PHE A 86 -2.00 10.88 -0.74
N LYS A 87 -2.08 9.62 -0.31
CA LYS A 87 -1.51 9.15 0.95
C LYS A 87 -1.02 7.72 0.84
N GLU A 88 0.03 7.42 1.60
CA GLU A 88 0.45 6.05 1.90
C GLU A 88 -0.50 5.45 2.94
N ILE A 89 -0.91 4.21 2.71
CA ILE A 89 -1.67 3.39 3.65
C ILE A 89 -0.62 2.54 4.37
N GLU A 90 -0.38 2.89 5.64
CA GLU A 90 0.49 2.11 6.51
C GLU A 90 -0.10 0.71 6.70
N ASP A 91 0.70 -0.32 6.42
CA ASP A 91 0.35 -1.70 6.77
C ASP A 91 0.25 -1.79 8.30
N PRO A 92 -0.78 -2.44 8.88
CA PRO A 92 -0.81 -2.64 10.32
C PRO A 92 0.44 -3.41 10.74
N GLU A 93 1.17 -2.89 11.74
CA GLU A 93 2.29 -3.61 12.33
C GLU A 93 1.84 -5.04 12.70
N PRO A 94 2.62 -6.08 12.35
CA PRO A 94 2.27 -7.43 12.74
C PRO A 94 2.14 -7.47 14.28
N PRO A 95 1.14 -8.20 14.82
CA PRO A 95 1.02 -8.33 16.25
C PRO A 95 2.35 -8.86 16.82
N PRO A 96 2.82 -8.34 17.96
CA PRO A 96 4.09 -8.77 18.53
C PRO A 96 4.07 -10.29 18.72
N THR A 97 5.09 -10.97 18.20
CA THR A 97 5.27 -12.40 18.45
C THR A 97 5.33 -12.61 19.97
N PRO A 98 4.47 -13.45 20.57
CA PRO A 98 4.53 -13.70 22.00
C PRO A 98 5.90 -14.31 22.35
N VAL A 99 6.70 -13.55 23.11
CA VAL A 99 7.97 -14.02 23.67
C VAL A 99 7.63 -14.88 24.88
N PHE A 100 7.63 -16.20 24.70
CA PHE A 100 7.52 -17.14 25.82
C PHE A 100 8.87 -17.15 26.56
N PRO A 101 8.92 -16.95 27.89
CA PRO A 101 10.17 -16.96 28.63
C PRO A 101 10.87 -18.33 28.50
N GLU A 102 12.19 -18.35 28.38
CA GLU A 102 12.96 -19.61 28.29
C GLU A 102 12.93 -20.39 29.61
N SER A 103 12.87 -19.66 30.73
CA SER A 103 12.69 -20.25 32.05
C SER A 103 12.07 -19.24 33.02
N PHE A 104 11.59 -19.75 34.15
CA PHE A 104 11.34 -18.91 35.32
C PHE A 104 11.88 -19.59 36.58
N THR A 105 12.28 -18.78 37.55
CA THR A 105 12.78 -19.27 38.85
C THR A 105 11.70 -19.11 39.89
N LEU A 106 11.36 -20.20 40.57
CA LEU A 106 10.48 -20.19 41.73
C LEU A 106 11.34 -20.22 42.99
N THR A 107 11.10 -19.28 43.91
CA THR A 107 11.80 -19.25 45.21
C THR A 107 10.78 -19.59 46.29
N ASP A 108 11.07 -20.64 47.06
CA ASP A 108 10.26 -21.07 48.19
C ASP A 108 10.48 -20.14 49.41
N PRO A 109 9.54 -20.01 50.36
CA PRO A 109 9.74 -19.24 51.59
C PRO A 109 10.94 -19.69 52.45
N SER A 110 11.43 -20.92 52.26
CA SER A 110 12.69 -21.42 52.87
C SER A 110 13.96 -20.87 52.20
N GLY A 111 13.85 -20.15 51.08
CA GLY A 111 14.97 -19.65 50.28
C GLY A 111 15.50 -20.61 49.21
N ALA A 112 14.94 -21.81 49.11
CA ALA A 112 15.27 -22.76 48.04
C ALA A 112 14.79 -22.24 46.66
N LYS A 113 15.59 -22.45 45.61
CA LYS A 113 15.26 -22.03 44.23
C LYS A 113 15.11 -23.25 43.33
N ALA A 114 14.05 -23.26 42.53
CA ALA A 114 13.85 -24.20 41.44
C ALA A 114 13.76 -23.43 40.12
N GLU A 115 14.54 -23.85 39.11
CA GLU A 115 14.46 -23.31 37.76
C GLU A 115 13.57 -24.21 36.89
N TYR A 116 12.51 -23.63 36.32
CA TYR A 116 11.62 -24.31 35.38
C TYR A 116 11.96 -23.83 33.98
N LYS A 117 12.53 -24.72 33.16
CA LYS A 117 12.84 -24.45 31.75
C LYS A 117 11.67 -24.86 30.88
N PHE A 118 11.16 -23.94 30.07
CA PHE A 118 10.09 -24.23 29.13
C PHE A 118 10.69 -24.78 27.84
N VAL A 119 10.24 -25.96 27.42
CA VAL A 119 10.60 -26.54 26.12
C VAL A 119 9.45 -26.28 25.18
N ARG A 120 9.68 -25.47 24.14
CA ARG A 120 8.69 -25.25 23.08
C ARG A 120 8.55 -26.52 22.26
N VAL A 121 7.38 -27.15 22.31
CA VAL A 121 7.00 -28.23 21.39
C VAL A 121 6.32 -27.59 20.19
N ILE A 122 6.83 -27.84 18.98
CA ILE A 122 6.20 -27.44 17.73
C ILE A 122 5.52 -28.71 17.20
N GLU A 123 4.19 -28.76 17.21
CA GLU A 123 3.42 -29.80 16.51
C GLU A 123 3.33 -29.41 15.02
N GLU A 124 3.62 -30.35 14.12
CA GLU A 124 3.53 -30.20 12.65
C GLU A 124 2.08 -30.13 12.13
#